data_AF-A0A8B5XJH9-F1
#
_entry.id   AF-A0A8B5XJH9-F1
#
_cell.length_a   1.000
_cell.length_b   1.000
_cell.length_c   1.000
_cell.angle_alpha   90.00
_cell.angle_beta   90.00
_cell.angle_gamma   90.00
#
_symmetry.space_group_name_H-M   'P 1'
#
loop_
_entity.id
_entity.type
_entity.pdbx_description
1 polymer ?
#
loop_
_entity_poly.entity_id
_entity_poly.type
_entity_poly.pdbx_seq_one_letter_code
_entity_poly.pdbx_strand_id
1 'polypeptide(L)' 'MRIIIDKNVMVPMRDGVEMATDIYRCDTHEPSPVLLQRLPYNKDMAGLSNFAMDIQRAVRSGYVVVVQDTRGR' A
#
# COMPACT_ATOMS: atom_id res chain seq x y z
N MET A 1 -4.83 -9.48 16.34
CA MET A 1 -3.80 -8.65 15.67
C MET A 1 -4.48 -7.49 14.98
N ARG A 2 -4.05 -6.27 15.23
CA ARG A 2 -4.65 -5.05 14.65
C ARG A 2 -3.85 -4.64 13.41
N ILE A 3 -4.56 -4.38 12.32
CA ILE A 3 -3.99 -3.82 11.09
C ILE A 3 -4.31 -2.33 11.07
N ILE A 4 -3.29 -1.52 10.84
CA ILE A 4 -3.40 -0.08 10.60
C ILE A 4 -3.32 0.15 9.09
N ILE A 5 -4.16 1.08 8.62
CA ILE A 5 -4.20 1.51 7.22
C ILE A 5 -4.01 3.02 7.20
N ASP A 6 -2.86 3.46 6.71
CA ASP A 6 -2.58 4.87 6.46
C ASP A 6 -2.95 5.15 4.99
N LYS A 7 -4.05 5.89 4.78
CA LYS A 7 -4.60 6.15 3.43
C LYS A 7 -4.08 7.45 2.82
N ASN A 8 -3.91 7.45 1.49
CA ASN A 8 -3.55 8.63 0.70
C ASN A 8 -2.30 9.37 1.21
N VAL A 9 -1.30 8.61 1.64
CA VAL A 9 0.02 9.14 1.93
C VAL A 9 0.62 9.63 0.61
N MET A 10 0.82 10.94 0.50
CA MET A 10 1.37 11.57 -0.70
C MET A 10 2.88 11.41 -0.73
N VAL A 11 3.38 10.67 -1.73
CA VAL A 11 4.81 10.39 -1.87
C VAL A 11 5.39 11.23 -3.01
N PRO A 12 6.30 12.19 -2.75
CA PRO A 12 6.87 13.06 -3.76
C PRO A 12 7.88 12.31 -4.65
N MET A 13 7.75 12.49 -5.96
CA MET A 13 8.73 12.01 -6.93
C MET A 13 9.80 13.06 -7.21
N ARG A 14 10.86 12.67 -7.95
CA ARG A 14 12.00 13.56 -8.29
C ARG A 14 11.62 14.86 -9.03
N ASP A 15 10.46 14.89 -9.65
CA ASP A 15 9.92 16.03 -10.39
C ASP A 15 8.87 16.82 -9.61
N GLY A 16 8.69 16.53 -8.31
CA GLY A 16 7.77 17.21 -7.41
C GLY A 16 6.31 16.74 -7.51
N VAL A 17 5.97 15.88 -8.48
CA VAL A 17 4.62 15.29 -8.54
C VAL A 17 4.47 14.22 -7.45
N GLU A 18 3.37 14.29 -6.72
CA GLU A 18 3.08 13.36 -5.64
C GLU A 18 2.17 12.21 -6.10
N MET A 19 2.42 11.00 -5.59
CA MET A 19 1.57 9.83 -5.85
C MET A 19 0.86 9.39 -4.56
N ALA A 20 -0.46 9.21 -4.65
CA ALA A 20 -1.28 8.73 -3.55
C ALA A 20 -0.97 7.25 -3.25
N THR A 21 -0.73 6.95 -1.97
CA THR A 21 -0.25 5.65 -1.52
C THR A 21 -0.97 5.22 -0.24
N ASP A 22 -1.48 3.99 -0.22
CA ASP A 22 -2.05 3.35 0.97
C ASP A 22 -1.04 2.37 1.57
N ILE A 23 -0.88 2.43 2.90
CA ILE A 23 0.08 1.60 3.64
C ILE A 23 -0.69 0.72 4.62
N TYR A 24 -0.54 -0.59 4.48
CA TYR A 24 -1.14 -1.60 5.34
C TYR A 24 -0.05 -2.26 6.18
N ARG A 25 -0.19 -2.20 7.51
CA ARG A 25 0.82 -2.74 8.44
C ARG A 25 0.20 -3.24 9.74
N CYS A 26 0.91 -4.11 10.44
CA CYS A 26 0.57 -4.44 11.82
C CYS A 26 0.81 -3.24 12.74
N ASP A 27 0.07 -3.16 13.84
CA ASP A 27 0.25 -2.17 14.91
C ASP A 27 1.52 -2.47 15.73
N THR A 28 2.68 -2.30 15.11
CA THR A 28 4.00 -2.43 15.72
C THR A 28 4.92 -1.31 15.24
N HIS A 29 5.99 -1.04 15.99
CA HIS A 29 7.05 -0.09 15.62
C HIS A 29 8.30 -0.79 15.07
N GLU A 30 8.26 -2.11 14.91
CA GLU A 30 9.40 -2.89 14.42
C GLU A 30 9.49 -2.81 12.89
N PRO A 31 10.71 -2.66 12.32
CA PRO A 31 10.90 -2.77 10.87
C PRO A 31 10.40 -4.11 10.35
N SER A 32 9.74 -4.08 9.19
CA SER A 32 9.17 -5.27 8.55
C SER A 32 9.46 -5.25 7.05
N PRO A 33 9.60 -6.41 6.39
CA PRO A 33 9.76 -6.48 4.95
C PRO A 33 8.56 -5.83 4.22
N VAL A 34 8.84 -5.11 3.13
CA VAL A 34 7.82 -4.34 2.39
C VAL A 34 7.52 -5.00 1.05
N LEU A 35 6.24 -5.17 0.76
CA LEU A 35 5.72 -5.53 -0.55
C LEU A 35 5.07 -4.31 -1.18
N LEU A 36 5.50 -3.95 -2.40
CA LEU A 36 4.98 -2.81 -3.14
C LEU A 36 4.14 -3.28 -4.33
N GLN A 37 2.94 -2.74 -4.45
CA GLN A 37 2.06 -2.89 -5.59
C GLN A 37 1.75 -1.50 -6.17
N ARG A 38 1.86 -1.36 -7.49
CA ARG A 38 1.50 -0.13 -8.21
C ARG A 38 0.35 -0.42 -9.16
N LEU A 39 -0.75 0.31 -9.03
CA LEU A 39 -1.99 0.06 -9.76
C LEU A 39 -2.33 1.25 -10.67
N PRO A 40 -2.56 1.04 -11.98
CA PRO A 40 -3.02 2.10 -12.88
C PRO A 40 -4.55 2.26 -12.92
N TYR A 41 -5.26 1.53 -12.04
CA TYR A 41 -6.71 1.36 -12.09
C TYR A 41 -7.36 1.58 -10.71
N ASN A 42 -6.96 2.65 -10.01
CA ASN A 42 -7.45 3.04 -8.68
C ASN A 42 -7.15 2.01 -7.56
N LYS A 43 -6.26 2.38 -6.63
CA LYS A 43 -5.87 1.56 -5.48
C LYS A 43 -7.01 1.22 -4.51
N ASP A 44 -8.09 2.01 -4.48
CA ASP A 44 -9.24 1.76 -3.61
C ASP A 44 -10.17 0.66 -4.13
N MET A 45 -9.98 0.20 -5.38
CA MET A 45 -10.72 -0.94 -5.90
C MET A 45 -10.22 -2.24 -5.26
N ALA A 46 -10.83 -2.63 -4.14
CA ALA A 46 -10.46 -3.80 -3.34
C ALA A 46 -10.35 -5.10 -4.15
N GLY A 47 -11.15 -5.24 -5.22
CA GLY A 47 -11.07 -6.37 -6.14
C GLY A 47 -9.77 -6.41 -6.94
N LEU A 48 -9.21 -5.25 -7.33
CA LEU A 48 -7.96 -5.14 -8.08
C LEU A 48 -6.74 -5.19 -7.18
N SER A 49 -6.79 -4.53 -6.02
CA SER A 49 -5.69 -4.56 -5.06
C SER A 49 -5.48 -5.96 -4.48
N ASN A 50 -6.56 -6.69 -4.18
CA ASN A 50 -6.46 -8.09 -3.75
C ASN A 50 -6.29 -9.12 -4.88
N PHE A 51 -6.43 -8.72 -6.16
CA PHE A 51 -6.30 -9.67 -7.28
C PHE A 51 -4.88 -10.20 -7.43
N ALA A 52 -3.88 -9.31 -7.36
CA ALA A 52 -2.48 -9.71 -7.50
C ALA A 52 -1.87 -10.21 -6.18
N MET A 53 -2.41 -9.80 -5.04
CA MET A 53 -1.88 -10.14 -3.72
C MET A 53 -2.97 -10.06 -2.66
N ASP A 54 -3.15 -11.11 -1.87
CA ASP A 54 -3.97 -11.05 -0.66
C ASP A 54 -3.27 -10.18 0.40
N ILE A 55 -3.63 -8.88 0.42
CA ILE A 55 -3.04 -7.87 1.32
C ILE A 55 -3.20 -8.29 2.78
N GLN A 56 -4.38 -8.80 3.11
CA GLN A 56 -4.74 -9.18 4.47
C GLN A 56 -3.90 -10.36 4.95
N ARG A 57 -3.67 -11.37 4.11
CA ARG A 57 -2.78 -12.48 4.41
C ARG A 57 -1.33 -12.03 4.53
N ALA A 58 -0.84 -11.19 3.61
CA ALA A 58 0.54 -10.71 3.63
C ALA A 58 0.84 -9.91 4.91
N VAL A 59 -0.03 -8.99 5.31
CA VAL A 59 0.12 -8.25 6.57
C VAL A 59 0.07 -9.19 7.75
N ARG A 60 -0.82 -10.20 7.73
CA ARG A 60 -0.87 -11.20 8.81
C ARG A 60 0.37 -12.08 8.91
N SER A 61 1.15 -12.20 7.84
CA SER A 61 2.42 -12.91 7.81
C SER A 61 3.63 -12.03 8.19
N GLY A 62 3.40 -10.77 8.59
CA GLY A 62 4.47 -9.87 9.05
C GLY A 62 5.05 -8.95 7.97
N TYR A 63 4.39 -8.83 6.81
CA TYR A 63 4.79 -7.85 5.79
C TYR A 63 4.07 -6.51 5.98
N VAL A 64 4.72 -5.44 5.55
CA VAL A 64 4.05 -4.18 5.23
C VAL A 64 3.67 -4.22 3.76
N VAL A 65 2.43 -3.90 3.42
CA VAL A 65 1.97 -3.83 2.03
C VAL A 65 1.71 -2.37 1.67
N VAL A 66 2.30 -1.93 0.57
CA VAL A 66 2.17 -0.57 0.05
C VAL A 66 1.46 -0.65 -1.29
N VAL A 67 0.33 0.03 -1.43
CA VAL A 67 -0.45 0.09 -2.67
C VAL A 67 -0.47 1.53 -3.15
N GLN A 68 0.08 1.79 -4.33
CA GLN A 68 0.23 3.14 -4.87
C GLN A 68 -0.49 3.28 -6.21
N ASP A 69 -1.20 4.38 -6.39
CA ASP A 69 -1.71 4.76 -7.70
C ASP A 69 -0.55 5.16 -8.62
N THR A 70 -0.53 4.61 -9.83
CA THR A 70 0.43 5.10 -10.83
C THR A 70 0.09 6.54 -11.20
N ARG A 71 1.12 7.34 -11.46
CA ARG A 71 1.02 8.74 -11.88
C ARG A 71 -0.16 9.04 -12.81
N GLY A 72 -0.93 10.08 -12.45
CA GLY A 72 -2.06 10.58 -13.24
C GLY A 72 -3.37 9.81 -13.01
N ARG A 73 -3.45 9.01 -11.95
CA ARG A 73 -4.65 8.31 -11.48
C ARG A 73 -4.99 8.72 -10.06
#